data_AF-A0A0A0KI49-F1
#
_entry.id   AF-A0A0A0KI49-F1
#
_cell.length_a   1.000
_cell.length_b   1.000
_cell.length_c   1.000
_cell.angle_alpha   90.00
_cell.angle_beta   90.00
_cell.angle_gamma   90.00
#
_symmetry.space_group_name_H-M   'P 1'
#
loop_
_entity.id
_entity.type
_entity.pdbx_description
1 polymer ?
#
loop_
_entity_poly.entity_id
_entity_poly.type
_entity_poly.pdbx_seq_one_letter_code
_entity_poly.pdbx_strand_id
1 'polypeptide(L)'
;MGFDLESLSEATSGAIGSLVSTTVLYPLDTCKTKYQAENQSQHQRKYRNISDVLWEAISTGRVGSLYQGLGTKNFQSFISSFIYFYGYSFLKRIYLKRSGNKKIGTKANLIVAAAAGACTVVLTQPLDTASSRMQTSEFGKSKGLWKTLAEGTWSEAFDGLGISLLLTSNPSIQYTAFDQLKQRLLQTKLTHESGTESSPEALSAFSAFVLGALSKCVATILTYPAIRCKIVIQAAESDQENNEDKQQHGDKKSISGALNTIWKREGLLGFFKGLNAQILKTVLSSALLLMIKEKVAKTSWIILLALRKFLFPTNTRLKAA
;
A
#
# COMPACT_ATOMS: atom_id res chain seq x y z
N MET A 1 -30.98 12.00 -10.72
CA MET A 1 -29.62 11.51 -10.39
C MET A 1 -28.66 12.68 -10.51
N GLY A 2 -28.47 13.46 -9.44
CA GLY A 2 -27.48 14.55 -9.45
C GLY A 2 -26.09 13.97 -9.22
N PHE A 3 -25.09 14.50 -9.93
CA PHE A 3 -23.68 14.16 -9.72
C PHE A 3 -23.33 14.27 -8.24
N ASP A 4 -22.76 13.20 -7.68
CA ASP A 4 -22.45 13.11 -6.26
C ASP A 4 -21.15 13.90 -5.96
N LEU A 5 -21.28 15.22 -5.85
CA LEU A 5 -20.17 16.16 -5.63
C LEU A 5 -19.35 15.83 -4.38
N GLU A 6 -19.98 15.28 -3.34
CA GLU A 6 -19.27 14.85 -2.12
C GLU A 6 -18.36 13.66 -2.43
N SER A 7 -18.88 12.64 -3.12
CA SER A 7 -18.08 11.47 -3.51
C SER A 7 -16.95 11.83 -4.49
N LEU A 8 -17.18 12.79 -5.38
CA LEU A 8 -16.16 13.31 -6.28
C LEU A 8 -15.07 14.10 -5.53
N SER A 9 -15.46 14.89 -4.52
CA SER A 9 -14.52 15.62 -3.67
C SER A 9 -13.67 14.68 -2.82
N GLU A 10 -14.27 13.66 -2.20
CA GLU A 10 -13.54 12.60 -1.48
C GLU A 10 -12.58 11.85 -2.41
N ALA A 11 -13.04 11.50 -3.63
CA ALA A 11 -12.23 10.79 -4.61
C ALA A 11 -11.03 11.60 -5.10
N THR A 12 -11.24 12.87 -5.47
CA THR A 12 -10.18 13.76 -5.96
C THR A 12 -9.17 14.09 -4.87
N SER A 13 -9.63 14.44 -3.66
CA SER A 13 -8.74 14.71 -2.53
C SER A 13 -7.93 13.47 -2.13
N GLY A 14 -8.56 12.29 -2.10
CA GLY A 14 -7.89 11.02 -1.85
C GLY A 14 -6.86 10.66 -2.92
N ALA A 15 -7.18 10.88 -4.19
CA ALA A 15 -6.28 10.61 -5.31
C ALA A 15 -5.06 11.56 -5.34
N ILE A 16 -5.28 12.86 -5.10
CA ILE A 16 -4.19 13.85 -5.00
C ILE A 16 -3.30 13.55 -3.79
N GLY A 17 -3.90 13.26 -2.63
CA GLY A 17 -3.17 12.88 -1.43
C GLY A 17 -2.30 11.64 -1.65
N SER A 18 -2.83 10.65 -2.35
CA SER A 18 -2.10 9.44 -2.73
C SER A 18 -0.94 9.72 -3.70
N LEU A 19 -1.14 10.60 -4.69
CA LEU A 19 -0.09 11.00 -5.63
C LEU A 19 1.06 11.72 -4.93
N VAL A 20 0.76 12.67 -4.05
CA VAL A 20 1.77 13.39 -3.25
C VAL A 20 2.52 12.42 -2.34
N SER A 21 1.79 11.56 -1.62
CA SER A 21 2.38 10.55 -0.73
C SER A 21 3.28 9.59 -1.52
N THR A 22 2.81 9.09 -2.66
CA THR A 22 3.58 8.18 -3.53
C THR A 22 4.85 8.86 -4.01
N THR A 23 4.78 10.11 -4.44
CA THR A 23 5.94 10.87 -4.94
C THR A 23 7.00 11.09 -3.87
N VAL A 24 6.59 11.52 -2.68
CA VAL A 24 7.50 11.75 -1.53
C VAL A 24 8.15 10.45 -1.07
N LEU A 25 7.40 9.35 -1.08
CA LEU A 25 7.87 8.04 -0.62
C LEU A 25 8.53 7.20 -1.74
N TYR A 26 8.51 7.67 -2.99
CA TYR A 26 8.97 6.88 -4.14
C TYR A 26 10.44 6.46 -4.06
N PRO A 27 11.40 7.31 -3.63
CA PRO A 27 12.78 6.90 -3.50
C PRO A 27 12.95 5.74 -2.52
N LEU A 28 12.15 5.72 -1.46
CA LEU A 28 12.14 4.65 -0.49
C LEU A 28 11.60 3.36 -1.11
N ASP A 29 10.49 3.43 -1.85
CA ASP A 29 9.94 2.27 -2.55
C ASP A 29 10.92 1.69 -3.57
N THR A 30 11.69 2.54 -4.25
CA THR A 30 12.75 2.10 -5.18
C THR A 30 13.91 1.43 -4.44
N CYS A 31 14.44 2.03 -3.36
CA CYS A 31 15.52 1.43 -2.57
C CYS A 31 15.11 0.05 -2.03
N LYS A 32 13.87 -0.02 -1.54
CA LYS A 32 13.25 -1.23 -1.00
C LYS A 32 13.06 -2.31 -2.06
N THR A 33 12.58 -1.94 -3.24
CA THR A 33 12.35 -2.90 -4.34
C THR A 33 13.68 -3.44 -4.88
N LYS A 34 14.69 -2.58 -5.06
CA LYS A 34 16.05 -3.00 -5.46
C LYS A 34 16.68 -3.95 -4.42
N TYR A 35 16.61 -3.60 -3.13
CA TYR A 35 17.08 -4.47 -2.05
C TYR A 35 16.38 -5.84 -2.04
N GLN A 36 15.06 -5.85 -2.27
CA GLN A 36 14.27 -7.09 -2.30
C GLN A 36 14.58 -7.97 -3.50
N ALA A 37 14.73 -7.37 -4.69
CA ALA A 37 15.10 -8.09 -5.91
C ALA A 37 16.46 -8.77 -5.74
N GLU A 38 17.43 -8.09 -5.14
CA GLU A 38 18.75 -8.66 -4.90
C GLU A 38 18.75 -9.77 -3.86
N ASN A 39 18.01 -9.62 -2.76
CA ASN A 39 17.93 -10.67 -1.73
C ASN A 39 17.22 -11.96 -2.23
N GLN A 40 16.56 -11.90 -3.39
CA GLN A 40 16.01 -13.07 -4.08
C GLN A 40 17.00 -13.70 -5.07
N SER A 41 17.99 -12.94 -5.55
CA SER A 41 19.05 -13.42 -6.43
C SER A 41 20.10 -14.20 -5.62
N GLN A 42 20.33 -15.47 -5.96
CA GLN A 42 21.29 -16.35 -5.25
C GLN A 42 22.76 -15.94 -5.41
N HIS A 43 23.08 -14.98 -6.28
CA HIS A 43 24.45 -14.58 -6.58
C HIS A 43 24.77 -13.23 -5.92
N GLN A 44 25.62 -13.28 -4.87
CA GLN A 44 26.31 -12.14 -4.24
C GLN A 44 25.41 -11.02 -3.68
N ARG A 45 25.29 -10.93 -2.35
CA ARG A 45 24.68 -9.77 -1.66
C ARG A 45 25.61 -8.56 -1.74
N LYS A 46 25.31 -7.62 -2.64
CA LYS A 46 25.93 -6.30 -2.76
C LYS A 46 25.45 -5.34 -1.65
N TYR A 47 24.18 -5.42 -1.24
CA TYR A 47 23.60 -4.56 -0.20
C TYR A 47 23.36 -5.33 1.11
N ARG A 48 23.85 -4.81 2.24
CA ARG A 48 23.47 -5.33 3.58
C ARG A 48 22.14 -4.74 4.03
N ASN A 49 21.92 -3.46 3.76
CA ASN A 49 20.76 -2.70 4.19
C ASN A 49 20.12 -1.90 3.05
N ILE A 50 18.85 -1.53 3.22
CA ILE A 50 18.15 -0.60 2.30
C ILE A 50 18.85 0.76 2.24
N SER A 51 19.49 1.18 3.34
CA SER A 51 20.31 2.40 3.38
C SER A 51 21.49 2.36 2.43
N ASP A 52 22.02 1.17 2.12
CA ASP A 52 23.17 1.03 1.24
C ASP A 52 22.78 1.34 -0.21
N VAL A 53 21.55 1.00 -0.61
CA VAL A 53 20.98 1.36 -1.91
C VAL A 53 20.80 2.88 -2.02
N LEU A 54 20.30 3.50 -0.95
CA LEU A 54 20.13 4.96 -0.89
C LEU A 54 21.50 5.66 -0.91
N TRP A 55 22.45 5.15 -0.13
CA TRP A 55 23.80 5.69 -0.04
C TRP A 55 24.55 5.57 -1.37
N GLU A 56 24.46 4.42 -2.06
CA GLU A 56 25.04 4.27 -3.39
C GLU A 56 24.43 5.27 -4.39
N ALA A 57 23.10 5.46 -4.38
CA ALA A 57 22.47 6.41 -5.27
C ALA A 57 22.93 7.86 -5.03
N ILE A 58 23.20 8.22 -3.76
CA ILE A 58 23.74 9.53 -3.38
C ILE A 58 25.23 9.63 -3.77
N SER A 59 26.06 8.64 -3.40
CA SER A 59 27.51 8.66 -3.62
C SER A 59 27.91 8.57 -5.08
N THR A 60 27.08 7.93 -5.91
CA THR A 60 27.27 7.85 -7.37
C THR A 60 26.66 9.03 -8.13
N GLY A 61 26.00 9.97 -7.45
CA GLY A 61 25.31 11.11 -8.07
C GLY A 61 24.07 10.74 -8.89
N ARG A 62 23.57 9.50 -8.75
CA ARG A 62 22.44 8.95 -9.53
C ARG A 62 21.12 8.98 -8.77
N VAL A 63 20.86 10.04 -8.01
CA VAL A 63 19.62 10.19 -7.22
C VAL A 63 18.36 10.15 -8.11
N GLY A 64 18.45 10.65 -9.34
CA GLY A 64 17.36 10.56 -10.33
C GLY A 64 16.94 9.12 -10.66
N SER A 65 17.84 8.15 -10.53
CA SER A 65 17.52 6.73 -10.73
C SER A 65 16.56 6.16 -9.68
N LEU A 66 16.42 6.82 -8.52
CA LEU A 66 15.44 6.46 -7.50
C LEU A 66 14.01 6.82 -7.91
N TYR A 67 13.84 7.70 -8.90
CA TYR A 67 12.56 8.12 -9.45
C TYR A 67 12.20 7.43 -10.78
N GLN A 68 12.99 6.44 -11.19
CA GLN A 68 12.70 5.65 -12.38
C GLN A 68 11.37 4.92 -12.21
N GLY A 69 10.42 5.14 -13.13
CA GLY A 69 9.07 4.56 -13.08
C GLY A 69 8.03 5.36 -12.28
N LEU A 70 8.41 6.52 -11.72
CA LEU A 70 7.51 7.36 -10.92
C LEU A 70 6.21 7.69 -11.67
N GLY A 71 6.29 8.04 -12.95
CA GLY A 71 5.12 8.39 -13.76
C GLY A 71 4.09 7.25 -13.82
N THR A 72 4.53 6.03 -14.13
CA THR A 72 3.70 4.82 -14.13
C THR A 72 3.08 4.57 -12.76
N LYS A 73 3.87 4.68 -11.69
CA LYS A 73 3.39 4.44 -10.33
C LYS A 73 2.38 5.48 -9.88
N ASN A 74 2.62 6.76 -10.14
CA ASN A 74 1.71 7.84 -9.80
C ASN A 74 0.39 7.71 -10.55
N PHE A 75 0.43 7.38 -11.84
CA PHE A 75 -0.77 7.15 -12.63
C PHE A 75 -1.62 5.99 -12.07
N GLN A 76 -0.98 4.86 -11.78
CA GLN A 76 -1.62 3.71 -11.14
C GLN A 76 -2.21 4.06 -9.77
N SER A 77 -1.42 4.73 -8.94
CA SER A 77 -1.81 5.11 -7.57
C SER A 77 -2.99 6.08 -7.59
N PHE A 78 -2.98 7.06 -8.49
CA PHE A 78 -4.05 8.03 -8.67
C PHE A 78 -5.36 7.35 -9.07
N ILE A 79 -5.36 6.52 -10.13
CA ILE A 79 -6.57 5.83 -10.61
C ILE A 79 -7.14 4.91 -9.51
N SER A 80 -6.28 4.11 -8.89
CA SER A 80 -6.71 3.16 -7.86
C SER A 80 -7.30 3.88 -6.65
N SER A 81 -6.67 4.97 -6.22
CA SER A 81 -7.16 5.75 -5.09
C SER A 81 -8.47 6.46 -5.43
N PHE A 82 -8.59 7.04 -6.62
CA PHE A 82 -9.80 7.70 -7.07
C PHE A 82 -11.00 6.73 -7.06
N ILE A 83 -10.84 5.56 -7.70
CA ILE A 83 -11.90 4.54 -7.77
C ILE A 83 -12.27 4.05 -6.38
N TYR A 84 -11.27 3.79 -5.52
CA TYR A 84 -11.49 3.35 -4.15
C TYR A 84 -12.28 4.37 -3.32
N PHE A 85 -11.82 5.62 -3.26
CA PHE A 85 -12.46 6.66 -2.45
C PHE A 85 -13.85 7.03 -2.99
N TYR A 86 -14.02 7.06 -4.32
CA TYR A 86 -15.33 7.26 -4.93
C TYR A 86 -16.30 6.13 -4.56
N GLY A 87 -15.88 4.87 -4.78
CA GLY A 87 -16.69 3.70 -4.49
C GLY A 87 -17.03 3.58 -3.00
N TYR A 88 -16.06 3.86 -2.13
CA TYR A 88 -16.25 3.87 -0.68
C TYR A 88 -17.27 4.94 -0.26
N SER A 89 -17.10 6.19 -0.72
CA SER A 89 -18.04 7.28 -0.42
C SER A 89 -19.46 6.95 -0.89
N PHE A 90 -19.58 6.46 -2.13
CA PHE A 90 -20.85 6.08 -2.73
C PHE A 90 -21.56 4.97 -1.94
N LEU A 91 -20.86 3.87 -1.64
CA LEU A 91 -21.41 2.75 -0.88
C LEU A 91 -21.75 3.14 0.57
N LYS A 92 -20.90 3.94 1.22
CA LYS A 92 -21.15 4.49 2.56
C LYS A 92 -22.42 5.34 2.57
N ARG A 93 -22.60 6.19 1.57
CA ARG A 93 -23.79 7.04 1.43
C ARG A 93 -25.06 6.23 1.22
N ILE A 94 -25.03 5.20 0.37
CA ILE A 94 -26.16 4.26 0.21
C ILE A 94 -26.51 3.60 1.53
N TYR A 95 -25.50 3.11 2.26
CA TYR A 95 -25.68 2.49 3.57
C TYR A 95 -26.35 3.44 4.57
N LEU A 96 -25.83 4.68 4.71
CA LEU A 96 -26.38 5.66 5.65
C LEU A 96 -27.82 6.05 5.30
N LYS A 97 -28.13 6.25 4.01
CA LYS A 97 -29.50 6.55 3.55
C LYS A 97 -30.47 5.41 3.86
N ARG A 98 -30.06 4.15 3.65
CA ARG A 98 -30.93 2.98 3.87
C ARG A 98 -31.07 2.63 5.35
N SER A 99 -30.04 2.85 6.14
CA SER A 99 -30.02 2.53 7.57
C SER A 99 -30.64 3.62 8.45
N GLY A 100 -30.80 4.86 7.95
CA GLY A 100 -31.24 6.01 8.75
C GLY A 100 -30.23 6.49 9.80
N ASN A 101 -29.04 5.88 9.86
CA ASN A 101 -28.01 6.17 10.85
C ASN A 101 -27.20 7.41 10.46
N LYS A 102 -26.82 8.25 11.45
CA LYS A 102 -25.97 9.43 11.23
C LYS A 102 -24.49 9.10 11.04
N LYS A 103 -24.03 7.92 11.47
CA LYS A 103 -22.63 7.47 11.40
C LYS A 103 -22.57 5.98 11.05
N ILE A 104 -21.49 5.59 10.40
CA ILE A 104 -21.21 4.19 10.07
C ILE A 104 -20.50 3.51 11.25
N GLY A 105 -21.02 2.38 11.72
CA GLY A 105 -20.37 1.56 12.75
C GLY A 105 -19.18 0.79 12.18
N THR A 106 -18.22 0.37 13.01
CA THR A 106 -16.97 -0.28 12.59
C THR A 106 -17.20 -1.50 11.68
N LYS A 107 -18.14 -2.38 12.04
CA LYS A 107 -18.46 -3.58 11.25
C LYS A 107 -18.99 -3.22 9.85
N ALA A 108 -19.94 -2.28 9.78
CA ALA A 108 -20.49 -1.80 8.52
C ALA A 108 -19.42 -1.09 7.68
N ASN A 109 -18.55 -0.31 8.34
CA ASN A 109 -17.45 0.38 7.69
C ASN A 109 -16.47 -0.59 7.03
N LEU A 110 -16.13 -1.69 7.71
CA LEU A 110 -15.28 -2.74 7.14
C LEU A 110 -15.92 -3.41 5.92
N ILE A 111 -17.22 -3.70 5.96
CA ILE A 111 -17.95 -4.30 4.81
C ILE A 111 -17.96 -3.34 3.62
N VAL A 112 -18.29 -2.06 3.85
CA VAL A 112 -18.32 -1.02 2.82
C VAL A 112 -16.92 -0.81 2.22
N ALA A 113 -15.89 -0.73 3.06
CA ALA A 113 -14.50 -0.61 2.62
C ALA A 113 -14.03 -1.84 1.81
N ALA A 114 -14.41 -3.05 2.23
CA ALA A 114 -14.09 -4.28 1.52
C ALA A 114 -14.78 -4.33 0.14
N ALA A 115 -16.06 -3.95 0.06
CA ALA A 115 -16.80 -3.88 -1.20
C ALA A 115 -16.20 -2.84 -2.16
N ALA A 116 -15.84 -1.66 -1.65
CA ALA A 116 -15.15 -0.64 -2.43
C ALA A 116 -13.77 -1.13 -2.92
N GLY A 117 -13.02 -1.82 -2.05
CA GLY A 117 -11.74 -2.43 -2.39
C GLY A 117 -11.85 -3.50 -3.48
N ALA A 118 -12.85 -4.39 -3.39
CA ALA A 118 -13.09 -5.40 -4.40
C ALA A 118 -13.47 -4.78 -5.76
N CYS A 119 -14.35 -3.78 -5.77
CA CYS A 119 -14.69 -3.03 -6.98
C CYS A 119 -13.46 -2.36 -7.60
N THR A 120 -12.63 -1.73 -6.77
CA THR A 120 -11.37 -1.11 -7.21
C THR A 120 -10.47 -2.15 -7.87
N VAL A 121 -10.24 -3.29 -7.22
CA VAL A 121 -9.40 -4.37 -7.76
C VAL A 121 -9.89 -4.85 -9.11
N VAL A 122 -11.20 -5.07 -9.29
CA VAL A 122 -11.75 -5.50 -10.59
C VAL A 122 -11.48 -4.46 -11.67
N LEU A 123 -11.65 -3.17 -11.36
CA LEU A 123 -11.46 -2.09 -12.34
C LEU A 123 -9.98 -1.81 -12.64
N THR A 124 -9.09 -1.99 -11.65
CA THR A 124 -7.66 -1.68 -11.79
C THR A 124 -6.79 -2.89 -12.12
N GLN A 125 -7.35 -4.10 -12.17
CA GLN A 125 -6.59 -5.32 -12.42
C GLN A 125 -5.74 -5.25 -13.72
N PRO A 126 -6.25 -4.78 -14.88
CA PRO A 126 -5.42 -4.64 -16.08
C PRO A 126 -4.18 -3.78 -15.87
N LEU A 127 -4.34 -2.68 -15.13
CA LEU A 127 -3.28 -1.74 -14.82
C LEU A 127 -2.26 -2.33 -13.83
N ASP A 128 -2.74 -3.07 -12.84
CA ASP A 128 -1.91 -3.77 -11.87
C ASP A 128 -1.08 -4.88 -12.53
N THR A 129 -1.69 -5.65 -13.44
CA THR A 129 -1.01 -6.70 -14.19
C THR A 129 0.07 -6.11 -15.09
N ALA A 130 -0.25 -5.08 -15.89
CA ALA A 130 0.73 -4.41 -16.74
C ALA A 130 1.90 -3.81 -15.93
N SER A 131 1.59 -3.17 -14.81
CA SER A 131 2.61 -2.60 -13.92
C SER A 131 3.48 -3.68 -13.28
N SER A 132 2.91 -4.84 -12.94
CA SER A 132 3.67 -5.96 -12.39
C SER A 132 4.59 -6.57 -13.43
N ARG A 133 4.12 -6.78 -14.67
CA ARG A 133 4.95 -7.28 -15.78
C ARG A 133 6.14 -6.37 -16.07
N MET A 134 5.92 -5.05 -16.09
CA MET A 134 7.02 -4.09 -16.25
C MET A 134 8.06 -4.23 -15.13
N GLN A 135 7.62 -4.39 -13.88
CA GLN A 135 8.51 -4.51 -12.72
C GLN A 135 9.28 -5.83 -12.66
N THR A 136 8.73 -6.92 -13.22
CA THR A 136 9.37 -8.23 -13.26
C THR A 136 10.19 -8.47 -14.52
N SER A 137 10.10 -7.60 -15.53
CA SER A 137 10.88 -7.70 -16.76
C SER A 137 12.38 -7.43 -16.55
N GLU A 138 13.22 -8.01 -17.40
CA GLU A 138 14.68 -7.79 -17.33
C GLU A 138 15.05 -6.32 -17.57
N PHE A 139 16.11 -5.87 -16.90
CA PHE A 139 16.63 -4.51 -17.03
C PHE A 139 16.95 -4.17 -18.50
N GLY A 140 16.34 -3.09 -18.99
CA GLY A 140 16.51 -2.63 -20.38
C GLY A 140 15.53 -3.22 -21.40
N LYS A 141 14.75 -4.25 -21.03
CA LYS A 141 13.72 -4.86 -21.90
C LYS A 141 12.29 -4.44 -21.55
N SER A 142 12.08 -3.68 -20.47
CA SER A 142 10.76 -3.20 -20.07
C SER A 142 10.13 -2.30 -21.14
N LYS A 143 9.04 -2.76 -21.75
CA LYS A 143 8.15 -1.93 -22.57
C LYS A 143 7.45 -0.89 -21.66
N GLY A 144 7.06 0.27 -22.22
CA GLY A 144 6.30 1.28 -21.47
C GLY A 144 4.91 0.77 -21.06
N LEU A 145 4.28 1.42 -20.09
CA LEU A 145 2.97 1.02 -19.54
C LEU A 145 1.90 0.89 -20.63
N TRP A 146 1.79 1.90 -21.50
CA TRP A 146 0.82 1.92 -22.59
C TRP A 146 1.03 0.80 -23.61
N LYS A 147 2.29 0.51 -23.93
CA LYS A 147 2.64 -0.58 -24.84
C LYS A 147 2.31 -1.94 -24.22
N THR A 148 2.60 -2.11 -22.93
CA THR A 148 2.26 -3.33 -22.17
C THR A 148 0.75 -3.54 -22.06
N LEU A 149 -0.03 -2.47 -21.90
CA LEU A 149 -1.49 -2.53 -21.89
C LEU A 149 -2.09 -2.83 -23.27
N ALA A 150 -1.49 -2.30 -24.34
CA ALA A 150 -1.99 -2.47 -25.71
C ALA A 150 -1.65 -3.85 -26.32
N GLU A 151 -0.54 -4.46 -25.91
CA GLU A 151 -0.08 -5.75 -26.44
C GLU A 151 -0.72 -6.96 -25.73
N GLY A 152 -1.31 -6.77 -24.54
CA GLY A 152 -1.91 -7.85 -23.75
C GLY A 152 -3.33 -8.22 -24.18
N THR A 153 -3.68 -9.50 -24.06
CA THR A 153 -5.06 -9.97 -24.29
C THR A 153 -5.96 -9.63 -23.09
N TRP A 154 -7.26 -9.42 -23.28
CA TRP A 154 -8.21 -9.16 -22.18
C TRP A 154 -8.19 -10.24 -21.08
N SER A 155 -8.01 -11.52 -21.43
CA SER A 155 -7.88 -12.59 -20.44
C SER A 155 -6.62 -12.40 -19.57
N GLU A 156 -5.50 -12.04 -20.19
CA GLU A 156 -4.22 -11.88 -19.53
C GLU A 156 -4.21 -10.65 -18.62
N ALA A 157 -4.93 -9.58 -19.00
CA ALA A 157 -5.06 -8.38 -18.18
C ALA A 157 -5.66 -8.68 -16.79
N PHE A 158 -6.49 -9.72 -16.69
CA PHE A 158 -7.13 -10.16 -15.45
C PHE A 158 -6.41 -11.31 -14.73
N ASP A 159 -5.20 -11.68 -15.16
CA ASP A 159 -4.43 -12.73 -14.49
C ASP A 159 -4.10 -12.36 -13.05
N GLY A 160 -4.37 -13.31 -12.16
CA GLY A 160 -4.24 -13.12 -10.72
C GLY A 160 -5.40 -12.34 -10.07
N LEU A 161 -6.50 -12.01 -10.78
CA LEU A 161 -7.67 -11.33 -10.20
C LEU A 161 -8.20 -12.04 -8.94
N GLY A 162 -8.38 -13.36 -9.00
CA GLY A 162 -8.86 -14.14 -7.85
C GLY A 162 -7.96 -14.00 -6.63
N ILE A 163 -6.65 -13.93 -6.83
CA ILE A 163 -5.68 -13.69 -5.76
C ILE A 163 -5.72 -12.23 -5.31
N SER A 164 -5.81 -11.27 -6.22
CA SER A 164 -5.99 -9.85 -5.88
C SER A 164 -7.23 -9.63 -5.00
N LEU A 165 -8.34 -10.30 -5.32
CA LEU A 165 -9.56 -10.28 -4.52
C LEU A 165 -9.35 -10.89 -3.15
N LEU A 166 -8.68 -12.05 -3.06
CA LEU A 166 -8.30 -12.63 -1.76
C LEU A 166 -7.44 -11.66 -0.93
N LEU A 167 -6.51 -10.95 -1.58
CA LEU A 167 -5.64 -9.95 -0.93
C LEU A 167 -6.38 -8.69 -0.48
N THR A 168 -7.60 -8.41 -0.94
CA THR A 168 -8.44 -7.34 -0.38
C THR A 168 -8.84 -7.59 1.07
N SER A 169 -8.72 -8.84 1.55
CA SER A 169 -8.90 -9.17 2.97
C SER A 169 -7.74 -8.67 3.86
N ASN A 170 -6.57 -8.36 3.28
CA ASN A 170 -5.38 -7.96 4.06
C ASN A 170 -5.62 -6.72 4.93
N PRO A 171 -6.18 -5.59 4.42
CA PRO A 171 -6.58 -4.47 5.26
C PRO A 171 -7.56 -4.86 6.37
N SER A 172 -8.55 -5.72 6.09
CA SER A 172 -9.54 -6.15 7.09
C SER A 172 -8.89 -6.94 8.23
N ILE A 173 -7.97 -7.86 7.91
CA ILE A 173 -7.19 -8.61 8.90
C ILE A 173 -6.32 -7.65 9.71
N GLN A 174 -5.66 -6.69 9.04
CA GLN A 174 -4.83 -5.69 9.70
C GLN A 174 -5.65 -4.83 10.67
N TYR A 175 -6.80 -4.28 10.26
CA TYR A 175 -7.63 -3.46 11.13
C TYR A 175 -8.20 -4.26 12.30
N THR A 176 -8.61 -5.51 12.05
CA THR A 176 -9.10 -6.40 13.11
C THR A 176 -8.02 -6.70 14.14
N ALA A 177 -6.80 -7.02 13.69
CA ALA A 177 -5.65 -7.20 14.56
C ALA A 177 -5.31 -5.92 15.33
N PHE A 178 -5.37 -4.77 14.67
CA PHE A 178 -5.11 -3.47 15.29
C PHE A 178 -6.11 -3.16 16.40
N ASP A 179 -7.40 -3.34 16.13
CA ASP A 179 -8.46 -3.10 17.11
C ASP A 179 -8.33 -4.03 18.32
N GLN A 180 -8.03 -5.32 18.10
CA GLN A 180 -7.82 -6.28 19.20
C GLN A 180 -6.59 -5.93 20.05
N LEU A 181 -5.47 -5.59 19.42
CA LEU A 181 -4.24 -5.21 20.12
C LEU A 181 -4.43 -3.89 20.89
N LYS A 182 -5.10 -2.92 20.26
CA LYS A 182 -5.47 -1.64 20.89
C LYS A 182 -6.35 -1.86 22.12
N GLN A 183 -7.39 -2.68 22.00
CA GLN A 183 -8.30 -2.96 23.12
C GLN A 183 -7.57 -3.64 24.28
N ARG A 184 -6.70 -4.62 24.01
CA ARG A 184 -5.90 -5.28 25.05
C ARG A 184 -4.96 -4.30 25.76
N LEU A 185 -4.30 -3.40 25.03
CA LEU A 185 -3.43 -2.40 25.64
C LEU A 185 -4.20 -1.38 26.50
N LEU A 186 -5.36 -0.91 26.02
CA LEU A 186 -6.21 0.00 26.79
C LEU A 186 -6.75 -0.68 28.05
N GLN A 187 -7.18 -1.95 27.97
CA GLN A 187 -7.59 -2.73 29.14
C GLN A 187 -6.44 -2.91 30.15
N THR A 188 -5.23 -3.16 29.68
CA THR A 188 -4.04 -3.31 30.55
C THR A 188 -3.71 -1.98 31.25
N LYS A 189 -3.81 -0.84 30.55
CA LYS A 189 -3.61 0.49 31.14
C LYS A 189 -4.67 0.84 32.18
N LEU A 190 -5.95 0.63 31.86
CA LEU A 190 -7.07 0.86 32.79
C LEU A 190 -6.96 0.00 34.06
N THR A 191 -6.39 -1.20 33.95
CA THR A 191 -6.15 -2.08 35.11
C THR A 191 -4.94 -1.61 35.95
N HIS A 192 -4.02 -0.85 35.36
CA HIS A 192 -2.80 -0.36 36.01
C HIS A 192 -2.93 1.09 36.53
N GLU A 193 -3.92 1.87 36.07
CA GLU A 193 -4.24 3.23 36.51
C GLU A 193 -5.61 3.29 37.22
N SER A 194 -5.76 2.53 38.31
CA SER A 194 -6.90 2.66 39.22
C SER A 194 -6.77 3.94 40.08
N GLY A 195 -6.94 5.13 39.50
CA GLY A 195 -6.86 6.35 40.31
C GLY A 195 -7.15 7.73 39.70
N THR A 196 -7.30 7.93 38.38
CA THR A 196 -7.54 9.30 37.87
C THR A 196 -8.47 9.35 36.68
N GLU A 197 -9.40 10.31 36.70
CA GLU A 197 -10.56 10.41 35.84
C GLU A 197 -10.27 10.48 34.33
N SER A 198 -11.13 9.78 33.61
CA SER A 198 -11.14 9.50 32.18
C SER A 198 -11.18 10.75 31.29
N SER A 199 -10.03 11.10 30.71
CA SER A 199 -9.99 11.75 29.39
C SER A 199 -10.11 10.68 28.30
N PRO A 200 -10.66 10.99 27.10
CA PRO A 200 -10.62 10.05 25.98
C PRO A 200 -9.16 9.82 25.59
N GLU A 201 -8.53 8.76 26.11
CA GLU A 201 -7.12 8.49 25.92
C GLU A 201 -6.83 8.20 24.43
N ALA A 202 -6.39 9.25 23.74
CA ALA A 202 -5.77 9.11 22.43
C ALA A 202 -4.46 8.32 22.62
N LEU A 203 -4.30 7.24 21.86
CA LEU A 203 -3.01 6.56 21.79
C LEU A 203 -1.94 7.56 21.35
N SER A 204 -0.80 7.55 22.06
CA SER A 204 0.40 8.23 21.58
C SER A 204 0.70 7.80 20.14
N ALA A 205 1.12 8.74 19.30
CA ALA A 205 1.43 8.48 17.89
C ALA A 205 2.38 7.30 17.71
N PHE A 206 3.35 7.14 18.62
CA PHE A 206 4.28 6.01 18.63
C PHE A 206 3.60 4.68 18.97
N SER A 207 2.69 4.65 19.95
CA SER A 207 1.94 3.43 20.29
C SER A 207 0.98 2.99 19.18
N ALA A 208 0.26 3.94 18.57
CA ALA A 208 -0.58 3.67 17.40
C ALA A 208 0.27 3.18 16.21
N PHE A 209 1.48 3.72 16.07
CA PHE A 209 2.43 3.27 15.07
C PHE A 209 2.87 1.81 15.29
N VAL A 210 3.35 1.46 16.49
CA VAL A 210 3.81 0.10 16.82
C VAL A 210 2.68 -0.91 16.65
N LEU A 211 1.48 -0.59 17.14
CA LEU A 211 0.30 -1.41 16.93
C LEU A 211 -0.03 -1.59 15.45
N GLY A 212 0.05 -0.50 14.67
CA GLY A 212 -0.16 -0.52 13.22
C GLY A 212 0.84 -1.44 12.51
N ALA A 213 2.12 -1.37 12.88
CA ALA A 213 3.18 -2.20 12.31
C ALA A 213 3.01 -3.68 12.67
N LEU A 214 2.74 -4.01 13.94
CA LEU A 214 2.46 -5.38 14.40
C LEU A 214 1.26 -5.97 13.67
N SER A 215 0.17 -5.21 13.58
CA SER A 215 -1.05 -5.62 12.90
C SER A 215 -0.81 -5.87 11.41
N LYS A 216 0.03 -5.05 10.77
CA LYS A 216 0.42 -5.25 9.37
C LYS A 216 1.28 -6.49 9.20
N CYS A 217 2.14 -6.82 10.16
CA CYS A 217 2.94 -8.05 10.13
C CYS A 217 2.03 -9.28 10.23
N VAL A 218 1.08 -9.30 11.17
CA VAL A 218 0.10 -10.39 11.31
C VAL A 218 -0.69 -10.59 10.01
N ALA A 219 -1.24 -9.51 9.46
CA ALA A 219 -1.96 -9.57 8.19
C ALA A 219 -1.07 -10.08 7.05
N THR A 220 0.17 -9.60 6.99
CA THR A 220 1.14 -10.00 5.96
C THR A 220 1.45 -11.48 6.05
N ILE A 221 1.75 -12.02 7.23
CA ILE A 221 2.07 -13.44 7.44
C ILE A 221 0.91 -14.32 6.98
N LEU A 222 -0.32 -13.99 7.39
CA LEU A 222 -1.52 -14.74 7.04
C LEU A 222 -1.81 -14.72 5.53
N THR A 223 -1.58 -13.59 4.87
CA THR A 223 -1.84 -13.47 3.43
C THR A 223 -0.63 -13.78 2.55
N TYR A 224 0.54 -14.06 3.13
CA TYR A 224 1.80 -14.18 2.38
C TYR A 224 1.79 -15.28 1.31
N PRO A 225 1.22 -16.48 1.56
CA PRO A 225 1.11 -17.50 0.52
C PRO A 225 0.38 -17.00 -0.73
N ALA A 226 -0.72 -16.25 -0.54
CA ALA A 226 -1.45 -15.62 -1.64
C ALA A 226 -0.60 -14.56 -2.36
N ILE A 227 0.14 -13.72 -1.62
CA ILE A 227 1.06 -12.74 -2.22
C ILE A 227 2.09 -13.45 -3.12
N ARG A 228 2.66 -14.57 -2.66
CA ARG A 228 3.64 -15.36 -3.44
C ARG A 228 3.01 -15.95 -4.71
N CYS A 229 1.82 -16.54 -4.60
CA CYS A 229 1.12 -17.06 -5.78
C CYS A 229 0.82 -15.95 -6.79
N LYS A 230 0.40 -14.75 -6.36
CA LYS A 230 0.16 -13.61 -7.26
C LYS A 230 1.41 -13.26 -8.06
N ILE A 231 2.56 -13.13 -7.38
CA ILE A 231 3.82 -12.77 -8.02
C ILE A 231 4.25 -13.83 -9.04
N VAL A 232 4.11 -15.12 -8.70
CA VAL A 232 4.49 -16.21 -9.61
C VAL A 232 3.59 -16.23 -10.86
N ILE A 233 2.28 -16.06 -10.71
CA ILE A 233 1.36 -16.02 -11.85
C ILE A 233 1.66 -14.82 -12.76
N GLN A 234 1.88 -13.64 -12.19
CA GLN A 234 2.14 -12.42 -12.95
C GLN A 234 3.53 -12.39 -13.61
N ALA A 235 4.49 -13.17 -13.10
CA ALA A 235 5.84 -13.29 -13.65
C ALA A 235 5.98 -14.42 -14.70
N ALA A 236 5.13 -15.46 -14.67
CA ALA A 236 5.27 -16.62 -15.55
C ALA A 236 5.03 -16.33 -17.06
N GLU A 237 4.57 -15.13 -17.41
CA GLU A 237 4.31 -14.74 -18.80
C GLU A 237 5.44 -13.92 -19.43
N SER A 238 6.29 -13.26 -18.63
CA SER A 238 7.48 -12.58 -19.19
C SER A 238 8.50 -13.55 -19.79
N ASP A 239 8.45 -14.83 -19.41
CA ASP A 239 9.31 -15.89 -19.95
C ASP A 239 8.76 -16.53 -21.25
N GLN A 240 7.56 -16.15 -21.70
CA GLN A 240 6.89 -16.75 -22.87
C GLN A 240 7.50 -16.35 -24.22
N GLU A 241 8.33 -15.31 -24.30
CA GLU A 241 8.96 -14.92 -25.58
C GLU A 241 10.10 -15.88 -26.02
N ASN A 242 10.52 -16.85 -25.19
CA ASN A 242 11.71 -17.69 -25.48
C ASN A 242 11.48 -19.21 -25.66
N ASN A 243 10.27 -19.77 -25.50
CA ASN A 243 10.05 -21.22 -25.66
C ASN A 243 8.74 -21.55 -26.39
N GLU A 244 8.86 -22.33 -27.48
CA GLU A 244 7.79 -22.70 -28.42
C GLU A 244 6.84 -23.83 -27.95
N ASP A 245 6.94 -24.30 -26.70
CA ASP A 245 6.13 -25.42 -26.21
C ASP A 245 4.77 -24.97 -25.62
N LYS A 246 3.79 -24.75 -26.51
CA LYS A 246 2.44 -24.26 -26.18
C LYS A 246 1.50 -25.25 -25.48
N GLN A 247 1.87 -26.51 -25.27
CA GLN A 247 0.87 -27.56 -24.99
C GLN A 247 0.74 -28.03 -23.53
N GLN A 248 1.55 -27.53 -22.60
CA GLN A 248 1.53 -27.96 -21.18
C GLN A 248 1.34 -26.83 -20.14
N HIS A 249 0.92 -25.62 -20.57
CA HIS A 249 1.02 -24.40 -19.74
C HIS A 249 -0.30 -23.81 -19.22
N GLY A 250 -1.47 -24.34 -19.61
CA GLY A 250 -2.77 -23.84 -19.13
C GLY A 250 -2.94 -23.91 -17.61
N ASP A 251 -2.36 -24.95 -16.98
CA ASP A 251 -2.40 -25.12 -15.52
C ASP A 251 -1.60 -24.04 -14.76
N LYS A 252 -0.55 -23.46 -15.34
CA LYS A 252 0.32 -22.48 -14.64
C LYS A 252 -0.37 -21.14 -14.35
N LYS A 253 -1.43 -20.79 -15.09
CA LYS A 253 -2.17 -19.53 -14.89
C LYS A 253 -3.24 -19.60 -13.79
N SER A 254 -3.55 -20.81 -13.30
CA SER A 254 -4.52 -21.01 -12.23
C SER A 254 -3.88 -20.91 -10.84
N ILE A 255 -4.68 -20.47 -9.86
CA ILE A 255 -4.30 -20.46 -8.43
C ILE A 255 -3.85 -21.86 -8.00
N SER A 256 -4.57 -22.90 -8.42
CA SER A 256 -4.24 -24.30 -8.11
C SER A 256 -2.91 -24.72 -8.72
N GLY A 257 -2.59 -24.27 -9.93
CA GLY A 257 -1.31 -24.58 -10.57
C GLY A 257 -0.14 -23.82 -9.96
N ALA A 258 -0.33 -22.56 -9.56
CA ALA A 258 0.70 -21.82 -8.81
C ALA A 258 0.96 -22.45 -7.44
N LEU A 259 -0.09 -22.83 -6.70
CA LEU A 259 0.02 -23.57 -5.45
C LEU A 259 0.77 -24.90 -5.66
N ASN A 260 0.36 -25.70 -6.64
CA ASN A 260 0.98 -26.99 -6.94
C ASN A 260 2.44 -26.85 -7.38
N THR A 261 2.75 -25.82 -8.18
CA THR A 261 4.13 -25.54 -8.63
C THR A 261 5.03 -25.20 -7.46
N ILE A 262 4.58 -24.32 -6.56
CA ILE A 262 5.35 -23.95 -5.36
C ILE A 262 5.50 -25.16 -4.44
N TRP A 263 4.42 -25.90 -4.19
CA TRP A 263 4.45 -27.09 -3.34
C TRP A 263 5.42 -28.16 -3.86
N LYS A 264 5.36 -28.49 -5.15
CA LYS A 264 6.20 -29.52 -5.76
C LYS A 264 7.67 -29.10 -5.90
N ARG A 265 7.95 -27.83 -6.16
CA ARG A 265 9.33 -27.32 -6.38
C ARG A 265 10.04 -26.90 -5.10
N GLU A 266 9.32 -26.26 -4.18
CA GLU A 266 9.90 -25.61 -3.00
C GLU A 266 9.33 -26.12 -1.67
N GLY A 267 8.28 -26.97 -1.69
CA GLY A 267 7.62 -27.47 -0.49
C GLY A 267 6.82 -26.42 0.28
N LEU A 268 6.42 -26.75 1.51
CA LEU A 268 5.61 -25.88 2.38
C LEU A 268 6.34 -24.57 2.74
N LEU A 269 7.66 -24.62 2.92
CA LEU A 269 8.46 -23.41 3.23
C LEU A 269 8.63 -22.49 2.02
N GLY A 270 8.44 -22.98 0.80
CA GLY A 270 8.46 -22.18 -0.43
C GLY A 270 7.46 -21.04 -0.43
N PHE A 271 6.27 -21.26 0.16
CA PHE A 271 5.24 -20.24 0.30
C PHE A 271 5.66 -19.05 1.17
N PHE A 272 6.69 -19.21 2.00
CA PHE A 272 7.21 -18.16 2.89
C PHE A 272 8.59 -17.65 2.48
N LYS A 273 9.10 -18.09 1.33
CA LYS A 273 10.37 -17.63 0.79
C LYS A 273 10.31 -16.12 0.50
N GLY A 274 11.10 -15.33 1.23
CA GLY A 274 11.10 -13.87 1.14
C GLY A 274 10.21 -13.17 2.18
N LEU A 275 9.56 -13.90 3.10
CA LEU A 275 8.70 -13.31 4.13
C LEU A 275 9.48 -12.32 5.01
N ASN A 276 10.71 -12.64 5.40
CA ASN A 276 11.57 -11.76 6.20
C ASN A 276 11.82 -10.42 5.49
N ALA A 277 12.07 -10.47 4.18
CA ALA A 277 12.26 -9.27 3.38
C ALA A 277 10.95 -8.46 3.28
N GLN A 278 9.80 -9.10 3.26
CA GLN A 278 8.48 -8.45 3.26
C GLN A 278 8.13 -7.81 4.61
N ILE A 279 8.38 -8.51 5.73
CA ILE A 279 8.17 -7.98 7.08
C ILE A 279 9.08 -6.78 7.32
N LEU A 280 10.36 -6.89 6.98
CA LEU A 280 11.30 -5.76 7.06
C LEU A 280 10.82 -4.59 6.19
N LYS A 281 10.36 -4.88 4.96
CA LYS A 281 9.72 -3.88 4.07
C LYS A 281 8.58 -3.17 4.77
N THR A 282 7.71 -3.92 5.44
CA THR A 282 6.52 -3.39 6.10
C THR A 282 6.91 -2.48 7.26
N VAL A 283 7.71 -2.98 8.19
CA VAL A 283 8.10 -2.25 9.41
C VAL A 283 8.87 -0.97 9.06
N LEU A 284 9.85 -1.06 8.15
CA LEU A 284 10.65 0.09 7.75
C LEU A 284 9.79 1.15 7.03
N SER A 285 8.88 0.71 6.15
CA SER A 285 7.96 1.61 5.45
C SER A 285 7.06 2.35 6.42
N SER A 286 6.55 1.65 7.43
CA SER A 286 5.75 2.28 8.46
C SER A 286 6.62 3.26 9.27
N ALA A 287 7.84 2.88 9.68
CA ALA A 287 8.71 3.73 10.51
C ALA A 287 9.08 5.03 9.79
N LEU A 288 9.42 4.93 8.50
CA LEU A 288 9.75 6.09 7.68
C LEU A 288 8.52 6.95 7.40
N LEU A 289 7.34 6.34 7.22
CA LEU A 289 6.08 7.09 7.13
C LEU A 289 5.84 7.91 8.41
N LEU A 290 6.09 7.34 9.59
CA LEU A 290 5.98 8.08 10.85
C LEU A 290 6.99 9.23 10.92
N MET A 291 8.26 8.98 10.60
CA MET A 291 9.30 10.01 10.57
C MET A 291 8.93 11.17 9.63
N ILE A 292 8.47 10.85 8.43
CA ILE A 292 8.04 11.85 7.44
C ILE A 292 6.80 12.58 7.95
N LYS A 293 5.81 11.89 8.51
CA LYS A 293 4.63 12.50 9.10
C LYS A 293 5.02 13.49 10.21
N GLU A 294 5.94 13.14 11.10
CA GLU A 294 6.40 14.03 12.18
C GLU A 294 7.12 15.26 11.63
N LYS A 295 8.00 15.08 10.64
CA LYS A 295 8.69 16.20 9.97
C LYS A 295 7.70 17.11 9.25
N VAL A 296 6.76 16.54 8.50
CA VAL A 296 5.71 17.29 7.79
C VAL A 296 4.83 18.03 8.78
N ALA A 297 4.35 17.38 9.84
CA ALA A 297 3.51 18.03 10.86
C ALA A 297 4.23 19.20 11.53
N LYS A 298 5.52 19.02 11.89
CA LYS A 298 6.34 20.10 12.45
C LYS A 298 6.51 21.26 11.47
N THR A 299 6.80 20.98 10.20
CA THR A 299 6.94 22.00 9.16
C THR A 299 5.61 22.72 8.88
N SER A 300 4.50 21.98 8.75
CA SER A 300 3.16 22.55 8.59
C SER A 300 2.79 23.45 9.77
N TRP A 301 3.10 23.05 11.00
CA TRP A 301 2.89 23.89 12.19
C TRP A 301 3.67 25.20 12.12
N ILE A 302 4.96 25.14 11.76
CA ILE A 302 5.81 26.33 11.59
C ILE A 302 5.25 27.25 10.50
N ILE A 303 4.85 26.70 9.35
CA ILE A 303 4.26 27.47 8.25
C ILE A 303 2.94 28.12 8.68
N LEU A 304 2.07 27.40 9.39
CA LEU A 304 0.81 27.94 9.90
C LEU A 304 1.04 29.06 10.92
N LEU A 305 2.04 28.94 11.80
CA LEU A 305 2.42 30.00 12.72
C LEU A 305 2.98 31.23 11.97
N ALA A 306 3.81 31.02 10.94
CA ALA A 306 4.33 32.10 10.10
C ALA A 306 3.20 32.82 9.34
N LEU A 307 2.27 32.07 8.74
CA LEU A 307 1.10 32.60 8.06
C LEU A 307 0.17 33.33 9.03
N ARG A 308 -0.06 32.80 10.23
CA ARG A 308 -0.85 33.49 11.27
C ARG A 308 -0.22 34.81 11.67
N LYS A 309 1.11 34.84 11.85
CA LYS A 309 1.85 36.06 12.19
C LYS A 309 1.81 37.10 11.05
N PHE A 310 1.79 36.63 9.80
CA PHE A 310 1.73 37.49 8.61
C PHE A 310 0.33 38.03 8.32
N LEU A 311 -0.71 37.19 8.47
CA LEU A 311 -2.11 37.53 8.18
C LEU A 311 -2.82 38.24 9.35
N PHE A 312 -2.40 37.97 10.58
CA PHE A 312 -2.91 38.61 11.79
C PHE A 312 -1.75 39.25 12.57
N PRO A 313 -1.17 40.36 12.09
CA PRO A 313 -0.30 41.16 12.93
C PRO A 313 -1.13 41.61 14.14
N THR A 314 -0.81 41.08 15.32
CA THR A 314 -1.45 41.49 16.55
C THR A 314 -1.20 42.99 16.73
N ASN A 315 -2.23 43.81 16.55
CA ASN A 315 -2.21 45.23 16.93
C ASN A 315 -2.24 45.35 18.45
N THR A 316 -1.22 44.83 19.13
CA THR A 316 -0.89 45.21 20.50
C THR A 316 -0.04 46.48 20.47
N ARG A 317 -0.68 47.58 20.06
CA ARG A 317 -0.39 48.91 20.62
C ARG A 317 -1.61 49.33 21.42
N LEU A 318 -1.81 48.64 22.54
CA LEU A 318 -2.57 49.19 23.66
C LEU A 318 -1.73 50.32 24.25
N LYS A 319 -2.35 51.51 24.29
CA LYS A 319 -2.02 52.69 25.11
C LYS A 319 -0.96 52.42 26.18
N ALA A 320 0.22 53.02 26.00
CA ALA A 320 1.10 53.35 27.09
C ALA A 320 1.38 54.86 26.99
N ALA A 321 0.93 55.56 28.03
CA ALA A 321 1.14 56.97 28.39
C ALA A 321 0.68 58.03 27.39
#